data_AF-A0A7Y0M020-F1
#
_entry.id   AF-A0A7Y0M020-F1
#
_cell.length_a   1.000
_cell.length_b   1.000
_cell.length_c   1.000
_cell.angle_alpha   90.00
_cell.angle_beta   90.00
_cell.angle_gamma   90.00
#
_symmetry.space_group_name_H-M   'P 1'
#
loop_
_entity.id
_entity.type
_entity.pdbx_description
1 polymer ?
#
loop_
_entity_poly.entity_id
_entity_poly.type
_entity_poly.pdbx_seq_one_letter_code
_entity_poly.pdbx_strand_id
1 'polypeptide(L)'
;MRAGWLRTVRRAHRRIAQGLEIDVPVLVCCSTASGPYDRWHPDLGTTDSVLGVEHMVARAPGLGPDVTIVQIPDGVHDLALSGPVARQRFFDEMFAWTAARVRPEPGAGRDAGTSDSMQPH
;
A
#
# COMPACT_ATOMS: atom_id res chain seq x y z
N MET A 1 -1.02 23.43 -1.03
CA MET A 1 -0.17 22.44 -1.73
C MET A 1 -0.83 22.07 -3.06
N ARG A 2 -0.05 21.88 -4.13
CA ARG A 2 -0.46 22.15 -5.52
C ARG A 2 -1.50 21.15 -6.08
N ALA A 3 -2.54 21.68 -6.71
CA ALA A 3 -3.61 20.97 -7.43
C ALA A 3 -3.16 19.97 -8.52
N GLY A 4 -1.87 19.89 -8.83
CA GLY A 4 -1.27 18.93 -9.75
C GLY A 4 -1.30 17.48 -9.23
N TRP A 5 -1.05 17.24 -7.93
CA TRP A 5 -1.10 15.89 -7.35
C TRP A 5 -2.54 15.34 -7.33
N LEU A 6 -3.51 16.18 -6.95
CA LEU A 6 -4.93 15.83 -6.96
C LEU A 6 -5.46 15.51 -8.37
N ARG A 7 -4.93 16.16 -9.42
CA ARG A 7 -5.29 15.85 -10.82
C ARG A 7 -4.68 14.52 -11.29
N THR A 8 -3.47 14.19 -10.83
CA THR A 8 -2.84 12.88 -11.08
C THR A 8 -3.60 11.76 -10.38
N VAL A 9 -3.99 11.95 -9.12
CA VAL A 9 -4.85 11.03 -8.36
C VAL A 9 -6.21 10.85 -9.06
N ARG A 10 -6.90 11.93 -9.47
CA ARG A 10 -8.18 11.84 -10.20
C ARG A 10 -8.06 11.19 -11.59
N ARG A 11 -6.92 11.35 -12.28
CA ARG A 11 -6.66 10.66 -13.56
C ARG A 11 -6.41 9.17 -13.35
N ALA A 12 -5.70 8.80 -12.28
CA ALA A 12 -5.57 7.41 -11.86
C ALA A 12 -6.94 6.81 -11.48
N HIS A 13 -7.79 7.53 -10.74
CA HIS A 13 -9.17 7.10 -10.44
C HIS A 13 -10.02 6.85 -11.69
N ARG A 14 -9.84 7.63 -12.78
CA ARG A 14 -10.55 7.38 -14.05
C ARG A 14 -10.08 6.12 -14.77
N ARG A 15 -8.81 5.73 -14.60
CA ARG A 15 -8.27 4.47 -15.14
C ARG A 15 -8.72 3.29 -14.27
N ILE A 16 -8.75 3.45 -12.95
CA ILE A 16 -9.33 2.48 -12.00
C ILE A 16 -10.83 2.26 -12.27
N ALA A 17 -11.57 3.31 -12.59
CA ALA A 17 -13.00 3.20 -12.91
C ALA A 17 -13.30 2.43 -14.20
N GLN A 18 -12.29 2.20 -15.05
CA GLN A 18 -12.37 1.36 -16.25
C GLN A 18 -11.83 -0.06 -16.00
N GLY A 19 -11.39 -0.36 -14.78
CA GLY A 19 -10.58 -1.52 -14.46
C GLY A 19 -9.10 -1.26 -14.78
N LEU A 20 -8.20 -1.60 -13.86
CA LEU A 20 -6.83 -1.93 -14.25
C LEU A 20 -6.74 -3.45 -14.30
N GLU A 21 -5.97 -3.97 -15.27
CA GLU A 21 -5.53 -5.37 -15.30
C GLU A 21 -4.13 -5.41 -14.66
N ILE A 22 -4.06 -5.19 -13.34
CA ILE A 22 -2.81 -5.45 -12.61
C ILE A 22 -2.72 -6.96 -12.40
N ASP A 23 -1.80 -7.60 -13.12
CA ASP A 23 -1.64 -9.06 -13.11
C ASP A 23 -0.79 -9.60 -11.95
N VAL A 24 -0.44 -8.73 -10.99
CA VAL A 24 0.30 -9.08 -9.78
C VAL A 24 -0.58 -8.87 -8.53
N PRO A 25 -0.32 -9.59 -7.42
CA PRO A 25 -1.07 -9.39 -6.18
C PRO A 25 -0.99 -7.93 -5.70
N VAL A 26 -2.13 -7.37 -5.28
CA VAL A 26 -2.23 -5.99 -4.77
C VAL A 26 -2.73 -5.97 -3.33
N LEU A 27 -2.03 -5.25 -2.45
CA LEU A 27 -2.49 -4.90 -1.12
C LEU A 27 -3.00 -3.45 -1.09
N VAL A 28 -4.24 -3.26 -0.65
CA VAL A 28 -4.83 -1.94 -0.38
C VAL A 28 -5.08 -1.81 1.12
N CYS A 29 -4.32 -0.93 1.77
CA CYS A 29 -4.55 -0.55 3.17
C CYS A 29 -5.21 0.83 3.24
N CYS A 30 -6.22 0.99 4.08
CA CYS A 30 -6.88 2.27 4.33
C CYS A 30 -7.41 2.39 5.76
N SER A 31 -7.81 3.59 6.19
CA SER A 31 -8.53 3.76 7.46
C SER A 31 -9.88 3.02 7.42
N THR A 32 -10.49 2.78 8.57
CA THR A 32 -11.90 2.34 8.65
C THR A 32 -12.90 3.49 8.48
N ALA A 33 -12.47 4.74 8.59
CA ALA A 33 -13.36 5.89 8.62
C ALA A 33 -12.79 7.09 7.86
N SER A 34 -13.68 7.87 7.24
CA SER A 34 -13.35 9.13 6.58
C SER A 34 -13.74 10.32 7.46
N GLY A 35 -12.90 11.35 7.49
CA GLY A 35 -13.13 12.60 8.21
C GLY A 35 -13.45 13.76 7.26
N PRO A 36 -14.08 14.85 7.76
CA PRO A 36 -14.21 16.10 7.01
C PRO A 36 -12.83 16.67 6.64
N TYR A 37 -12.65 17.01 5.37
CA TYR A 37 -11.38 17.49 4.82
C TYR A 37 -11.19 19.01 4.89
N ASP A 38 -12.26 19.74 5.20
CA ASP A 38 -12.37 21.20 5.04
C ASP A 38 -12.23 21.98 6.35
N ARG A 39 -12.18 21.28 7.49
CA ARG A 39 -12.12 21.90 8.81
C ARG A 39 -11.40 20.99 9.81
N TRP A 40 -10.94 21.59 10.90
CA TRP A 40 -10.47 20.82 12.05
C TRP A 40 -11.64 20.11 12.73
N HIS A 41 -11.38 18.89 13.19
CA HIS A 41 -12.29 18.08 13.99
C HIS A 41 -11.49 17.21 14.97
N PRO A 42 -12.12 16.74 16.07
CA PRO A 42 -11.44 15.93 17.08
C PRO A 42 -10.83 14.63 16.54
N ASP A 43 -11.39 14.07 15.48
CA ASP A 43 -11.02 12.76 14.92
C ASP A 43 -9.98 12.85 13.79
N LEU A 44 -9.33 14.01 13.62
CA LEU A 44 -8.29 14.20 12.59
C LEU A 44 -7.12 13.22 12.74
N GLY A 45 -6.83 12.79 13.96
CA GLY A 45 -5.79 11.82 14.28
C GLY A 45 -6.19 10.35 14.10
N THR A 46 -7.43 10.07 13.72
CA THR A 46 -7.99 8.71 13.68
C THR A 46 -8.83 8.41 12.43
N THR A 47 -8.95 9.38 11.50
CA THR A 47 -9.75 9.24 10.28
C THR A 47 -9.00 9.71 9.04
N ASP A 48 -9.28 9.11 7.88
CA ASP A 48 -8.78 9.63 6.60
C ASP A 48 -9.59 10.86 6.18
N SER A 49 -9.00 12.04 6.36
CA SER A 49 -9.62 13.32 6.00
C SER A 49 -9.27 13.78 4.58
N VAL A 50 -8.73 12.92 3.74
CA VAL A 50 -8.33 13.25 2.36
C VAL A 50 -9.06 12.36 1.36
N LEU A 51 -9.16 11.07 1.65
CA LEU A 51 -9.80 10.08 0.80
C LEU A 51 -11.07 9.52 1.44
N GLY A 52 -12.05 9.20 0.60
CA GLY A 52 -13.23 8.44 1.03
C GLY A 52 -12.91 6.96 1.12
N VAL A 53 -12.91 6.41 2.33
CA VAL A 53 -12.64 4.99 2.60
C VAL A 53 -13.62 4.08 1.87
N GLU A 54 -14.93 4.37 1.93
CA GLU A 54 -15.96 3.60 1.21
C GLU A 54 -15.68 3.55 -0.31
N HIS A 55 -15.25 4.69 -0.85
CA HIS A 55 -14.86 4.84 -2.25
C HIS A 55 -13.61 4.04 -2.61
N MET A 56 -12.66 3.88 -1.69
CA MET A 56 -11.47 3.05 -1.89
C MET A 56 -11.86 1.58 -1.86
N VAL A 57 -12.59 1.15 -0.82
CA VAL A 57 -13.03 -0.25 -0.65
C VAL A 57 -13.89 -0.71 -1.82
N ALA A 58 -14.86 0.11 -2.26
CA ALA A 58 -15.74 -0.25 -3.38
C ALA A 58 -15.01 -0.35 -4.73
N ARG A 59 -13.90 0.39 -4.91
CA ARG A 59 -13.16 0.43 -6.19
C ARG A 59 -11.94 -0.48 -6.21
N ALA A 60 -11.41 -0.86 -5.06
CA ALA A 60 -10.21 -1.69 -4.95
C ALA A 60 -10.32 -3.03 -5.72
N PRO A 61 -11.46 -3.75 -5.76
CA PRO A 61 -11.59 -4.95 -6.57
C PRO A 61 -11.40 -4.73 -8.08
N GLY A 62 -11.57 -3.49 -8.57
CA GLY A 62 -11.34 -3.15 -9.97
C GLY A 62 -9.87 -2.95 -10.33
N LEU A 63 -8.93 -3.16 -9.41
CA LEU A 63 -7.49 -3.02 -9.66
C LEU A 63 -6.88 -4.24 -10.37
N GLY A 64 -7.50 -5.40 -10.26
CA GLY A 64 -7.01 -6.66 -10.81
C GLY A 64 -7.70 -7.87 -10.16
N PRO A 65 -7.38 -9.10 -10.59
CA PRO A 65 -8.03 -10.31 -10.11
C PRO A 65 -7.59 -10.73 -8.69
N ASP A 66 -6.45 -10.23 -8.19
CA ASP A 66 -5.90 -10.58 -6.87
C ASP A 66 -5.66 -9.33 -6.02
N VAL A 67 -6.72 -8.91 -5.32
CA VAL A 67 -6.69 -7.73 -4.45
C VAL A 67 -7.01 -8.13 -3.02
N THR A 68 -6.12 -7.76 -2.10
CA THR A 68 -6.32 -7.86 -0.65
C THR A 68 -6.63 -6.48 -0.09
N ILE A 69 -7.73 -6.31 0.64
CA ILE A 69 -8.11 -5.03 1.26
C ILE A 69 -8.01 -5.19 2.77
N VAL A 70 -7.28 -4.28 3.42
CA VAL A 70 -7.15 -4.21 4.88
C VAL A 70 -7.57 -2.81 5.35
N GLN A 71 -8.56 -2.77 6.24
CA GLN A 71 -8.97 -1.54 6.90
C GLN A 71 -8.36 -1.47 8.31
N ILE A 72 -7.71 -0.35 8.60
CA ILE A 72 -6.97 -0.10 9.85
C ILE A 72 -7.80 0.87 10.71
N PRO A 73 -8.34 0.42 11.86
CA PRO A 73 -9.00 1.29 12.82
C PRO A 73 -8.06 2.41 13.28
N ASP A 74 -8.63 3.60 13.48
CA ASP A 74 -7.91 4.79 13.91
C ASP A 74 -6.74 5.20 13.00
N GLY A 75 -6.76 4.73 11.76
CA GLY A 75 -5.80 5.11 10.73
C GLY A 75 -6.07 6.52 10.22
N VAL A 76 -5.02 7.34 10.08
CA VAL A 76 -5.09 8.59 9.30
C VAL A 76 -4.80 8.29 7.83
N HIS A 77 -4.89 9.34 6.99
CA HIS A 77 -4.63 9.24 5.56
C HIS A 77 -3.30 8.54 5.21
N ASP A 78 -2.23 8.91 5.90
CA ASP A 78 -0.96 8.19 5.86
C ASP A 78 -0.89 7.23 7.06
N LEU A 79 -1.12 5.95 6.82
CA LEU A 79 -1.15 4.93 7.86
C LEU A 79 0.19 4.79 8.60
N ALA A 80 1.32 5.08 7.94
CA ALA A 80 2.64 5.06 8.59
C ALA A 80 2.81 6.22 9.59
N LEU A 81 2.01 7.28 9.47
CA LEU A 81 1.99 8.44 10.35
C LEU A 81 0.86 8.39 11.39
N SER A 82 0.09 7.30 11.43
CA SER A 82 -1.00 7.13 12.39
C SER A 82 -0.49 7.00 13.84
N GLY A 83 -1.42 7.05 14.79
CA GLY A 83 -1.16 6.70 16.19
C GLY A 83 -0.50 5.31 16.32
N PRO A 84 0.22 5.06 17.42
CA PRO A 84 1.12 3.90 17.54
C PRO A 84 0.43 2.55 17.28
N VAL A 85 -0.81 2.38 17.74
CA VAL A 85 -1.59 1.14 17.55
C VAL A 85 -1.93 0.92 16.07
N ALA A 86 -2.52 1.93 15.42
CA ALA A 86 -2.88 1.86 14.00
C ALA A 86 -1.66 1.67 13.11
N ARG A 87 -0.57 2.39 13.41
CA ARG A 87 0.70 2.28 12.69
C ARG A 87 1.31 0.89 12.81
N GLN A 88 1.33 0.31 14.02
CA GLN A 88 1.85 -1.04 14.22
C GLN A 88 1.04 -2.05 13.40
N ARG A 89 -0.29 -1.98 13.49
CA ARG A 89 -1.18 -2.86 12.73
C ARG A 89 -0.95 -2.74 11.22
N PHE A 90 -0.80 -1.52 10.70
CA PHE A 90 -0.49 -1.30 9.29
C PHE A 90 0.79 -2.02 8.85
N PHE A 91 1.86 -1.92 9.63
CA PHE A 91 3.12 -2.60 9.32
C PHE A 91 2.99 -4.11 9.46
N ASP A 92 2.31 -4.62 10.49
CA ASP A 92 2.09 -6.06 10.68
C ASP A 92 1.38 -6.68 9.48
N GLU A 93 0.30 -6.05 9.01
CA GLU A 93 -0.47 -6.49 7.85
C GLU A 93 0.36 -6.42 6.56
N MET A 94 1.12 -5.33 6.37
CA MET A 94 2.00 -5.18 5.21
C MET A 94 3.07 -6.27 5.16
N PHE A 95 3.77 -6.51 6.26
CA PHE A 95 4.84 -7.49 6.32
C PHE A 95 4.31 -8.92 6.22
N ALA A 96 3.21 -9.23 6.91
CA ALA A 96 2.57 -10.55 6.81
C ALA A 96 2.12 -10.84 5.38
N TRP A 97 1.46 -9.87 4.73
CA TRP A 97 1.04 -10.01 3.34
C TRP A 97 2.22 -10.18 2.40
N THR A 98 3.27 -9.37 2.56
CA THR A 98 4.48 -9.45 1.72
C THR A 98 5.15 -10.81 1.87
N ALA A 99 5.34 -11.29 3.11
CA ALA A 99 5.93 -12.60 3.36
C ALA A 99 5.10 -13.76 2.77
N ALA A 100 3.77 -13.62 2.74
CA ALA A 100 2.87 -14.62 2.19
C ALA A 100 2.80 -14.59 0.64
N ARG A 101 2.92 -13.41 0.03
CA ARG A 101 2.61 -13.19 -1.40
C ARG A 101 3.84 -12.93 -2.27
N VAL A 102 4.93 -12.44 -1.70
CA VAL A 102 6.16 -12.09 -2.42
C VAL A 102 7.25 -13.07 -1.99
N ARG A 103 7.54 -14.04 -2.87
CA ARG A 103 8.76 -14.86 -2.70
C ARG A 103 9.97 -14.02 -3.12
N PRO A 104 11.11 -14.10 -2.41
CA PRO A 104 12.36 -13.62 -2.98
C PRO A 104 12.68 -14.45 -4.23
N GLU A 105 13.14 -13.79 -5.29
CA GLU A 105 13.66 -14.46 -6.49
C GLU A 105 14.75 -15.48 -6.08
N PRO A 106 14.65 -16.75 -6.47
CA PRO A 106 15.73 -17.69 -6.25
C PRO A 106 16.92 -17.30 -7.14
N GLY A 107 17.93 -16.61 -6.58
CA GLY A 107 19.22 -16.42 -7.25
C GLY A 107 20.01 -15.15 -6.98
N ALA A 108 19.48 -14.11 -6.33
CA ALA A 108 20.17 -12.82 -6.19
C ALA A 108 21.30 -12.78 -5.12
N GLY A 109 21.97 -13.89 -4.85
CA GLY A 109 23.02 -13.94 -3.83
C GLY A 109 23.78 -15.25 -3.80
N ARG A 110 24.54 -15.58 -4.85
CA ARG A 110 25.64 -16.55 -4.78
C ARG A 110 26.64 -16.44 -5.95
N ASP A 111 27.02 -15.22 -6.31
CA ASP A 111 28.20 -14.98 -7.16
C ASP A 111 29.36 -14.52 -6.26
N ALA A 112 29.80 -15.39 -5.36
CA ALA A 112 31.10 -15.27 -4.70
C ALA A 112 31.98 -16.36 -5.33
N GLY A 113 32.95 -15.91 -6.12
CA GLY A 113 33.63 -16.71 -7.14
C GLY A 113 34.33 -17.95 -6.61
N THR A 114 34.10 -19.05 -7.30
CA THR A 114 35.08 -20.14 -7.37
C THR A 114 36.13 -19.73 -8.41
N SER A 115 37.20 -19.05 -7.98
CA SER A 115 38.39 -18.95 -8.81
C SER A 115 39.14 -20.27 -8.73
N ASP A 116 39.04 -21.00 -9.83
CA ASP A 116 39.78 -22.20 -10.15
C ASP A 116 41.31 -21.91 -10.21
N SER A 117 42.05 -22.88 -9.68
CA SER A 117 43.46 -23.24 -9.87
C SER A 117 44.56 -22.19 -10.16
N MET A 118 45.53 -22.13 -9.24
CA MET A 118 46.93 -21.84 -9.56
C MET A 118 47.82 -22.79 -8.73
N GLN A 119 48.32 -23.85 -9.38
CA GLN A 119 49.55 -24.53 -8.93
C GLN A 119 50.72 -23.94 -9.70
N PRO A 120 51.87 -23.74 -9.05
CA PRO A 120 53.14 -23.83 -9.76
C PRO A 120 54.10 -24.84 -9.14
N HIS A 121 54.98 -25.26 -10.04
CA HIS A 121 56.03 -26.26 -9.97
C HIS A 121 57.32 -25.72 -9.32
#